data_AF-A0A8J7H6R4-F1
#
_entry.id   AF-A0A8J7H6R4-F1
#
_cell.length_a   1.000
_cell.length_b   1.000
_cell.length_c   1.000
_cell.angle_alpha   90.00
_cell.angle_beta   90.00
_cell.angle_gamma   90.00
#
_symmetry.space_group_name_H-M   'P 1'
#
loop_
_entity.id
_entity.type
_entity.pdbx_description
1 polymer ?
#
loop_
_entity_poly.entity_id
_entity_poly.type
_entity_poly.pdbx_seq_one_letter_code
_entity_poly.pdbx_strand_id
1 'polypeptide(L)'
;MDKRVKITIIGSVIMVVAIAISLGVVIKNKLTPSNEVMLLTEYYPIENSEVMLIVQDEIYQKNGKMIEDTIYIDYETVVELFNHRFYWDEQEEVLTYTTPTDIIRAEPDRVEYTIESIDKTNENADYPIVRMIDTELYLALDFVKQYSDIDVRIYEEPNRVIITYRWGEFLYTEVTKDTKLRLEPSIKSPILTELITGMELLYVNLEEPPKNGFFKVMTQDGIIGYVRDRFVKESYYKTLTSPNNMPEYTTQKRQEKINLVFHQVFGQNEADNLETLINATKGVNVVSPTWFSITDNQGTISSLASQDYMEKASELGLEVWALVDDFNPEVDMKELLSHTTRRDKLSGALMEAVKQFKLDGINIDFEVIPTDAGKDYVQFLRELSVKCRNNNIVLSVDNFVPPFKKHYDREEQGKIVDYVIIMAYDEYYSGSADAGPNSSIGFVEDAVRNTLKEVPQDKLIIAIPFYTRLWKEMPDGDVSREKDYAMTPAAQVLEDNGVEALWDETYGSYYAEYEKDGALYRMWQEEERSIEEKMKVIHEADLAGIAAWKLGLEKESVWDIIIKYLEN
;
A
#
# COMPACT_ATOMS: atom_id res chain seq x y z
N MET A 1 75.18 55.23 -22.14
CA MET A 1 73.86 55.01 -21.53
C MET A 1 73.74 55.91 -20.31
N ASP A 2 72.81 56.87 -20.36
CA ASP A 2 72.63 57.88 -19.32
C ASP A 2 72.31 57.23 -17.96
N LYS A 3 72.78 57.84 -16.86
CA LYS A 3 72.67 57.29 -15.49
C LYS A 3 71.20 57.06 -15.11
N ARG A 4 70.29 57.88 -15.66
CA ARG A 4 68.83 57.70 -15.56
C ARG A 4 68.34 56.43 -16.26
N VAL A 5 68.82 56.13 -17.46
CA VAL A 5 68.44 54.92 -18.22
C VAL A 5 68.89 53.63 -17.51
N LYS A 6 70.09 53.62 -16.90
CA LYS A 6 70.54 52.49 -16.08
C LYS A 6 69.67 52.25 -14.84
N ILE A 7 69.26 53.30 -14.14
CA ILE A 7 68.39 53.21 -12.97
C ILE A 7 66.99 52.73 -13.37
N THR A 8 66.45 53.21 -14.48
CA THR A 8 65.15 52.75 -15.01
C THR A 8 65.20 51.27 -15.39
N ILE A 9 66.23 50.81 -16.11
CA ILE A 9 66.36 49.40 -16.50
C ILE A 9 66.50 48.48 -15.28
N ILE A 10 67.34 48.86 -14.29
CA ILE A 10 67.51 48.07 -13.06
C ILE A 10 66.20 48.02 -12.26
N GLY A 11 65.48 49.15 -12.15
CA GLY A 11 64.16 49.20 -11.50
C GLY A 11 63.12 48.33 -12.20
N SER A 12 63.07 48.33 -13.53
CA SER A 12 62.18 47.48 -14.33
C SER A 12 62.48 45.99 -14.14
N VAL A 13 63.76 45.60 -14.10
CA VAL A 13 64.16 44.19 -13.88
C VAL A 13 63.76 43.73 -12.47
N ILE A 14 64.00 44.54 -11.44
CA ILE A 14 63.59 44.22 -10.06
C ILE A 14 62.07 44.06 -9.97
N MET A 15 61.30 44.92 -10.64
CA MET A 15 59.85 44.85 -10.67
C MET A 15 59.34 43.57 -11.36
N VAL A 16 59.93 43.17 -12.50
CA VAL A 16 59.56 41.92 -13.19
C VAL A 16 59.90 40.69 -12.33
N VAL A 17 61.05 40.69 -11.65
CA VAL A 17 61.42 39.59 -10.73
C VAL A 17 60.47 39.55 -9.54
N ALA A 18 60.11 40.69 -8.95
CA ALA A 18 59.14 40.75 -7.87
C ALA A 18 57.76 40.24 -8.31
N ILE A 19 57.29 40.61 -9.51
CA ILE A 19 56.06 40.08 -10.11
C ILE A 19 56.19 38.56 -10.32
N ALA A 20 57.29 38.05 -10.87
CA ALA A 20 57.48 36.61 -11.09
C ALA A 20 57.53 35.80 -9.79
N ILE A 21 58.17 36.33 -8.74
CA ILE A 21 58.16 35.73 -7.40
C ILE A 21 56.73 35.77 -6.81
N SER A 22 56.03 36.89 -6.97
CA SER A 22 54.66 37.05 -6.48
C SER A 22 53.70 36.08 -7.18
N LEU A 23 53.78 35.97 -8.51
CA LEU A 23 53.06 34.96 -9.29
C LEU A 23 53.47 33.54 -8.88
N GLY A 24 54.76 33.28 -8.65
CA GLY A 24 55.25 31.99 -8.18
C GLY A 24 54.68 31.60 -6.82
N VAL A 25 54.61 32.55 -5.88
CA VAL A 25 53.99 32.36 -4.55
C VAL A 25 52.48 32.16 -4.67
N VAL A 26 51.79 32.94 -5.51
CA VAL A 26 50.34 32.78 -5.75
C VAL A 26 50.04 31.43 -6.40
N ILE A 27 50.82 31.00 -7.39
CA ILE A 27 50.67 29.70 -8.06
C ILE A 27 50.96 28.57 -7.09
N LYS A 28 52.05 28.64 -6.32
CA LYS A 28 52.37 27.66 -5.27
C LYS A 28 51.23 27.58 -4.25
N ASN A 29 50.74 28.70 -3.77
CA ASN A 29 49.62 28.75 -2.82
C ASN A 29 48.35 28.18 -3.44
N LYS A 30 48.05 28.43 -4.73
CA LYS A 30 46.88 27.86 -5.40
C LYS A 30 46.96 26.35 -5.59
N LEU A 31 48.16 25.81 -5.82
CA LEU A 31 48.39 24.38 -6.09
C LEU A 31 48.68 23.53 -4.84
N THR A 32 49.08 24.14 -3.71
CA THR A 32 49.38 23.42 -2.46
C THR A 32 48.10 22.95 -1.79
N PRO A 33 47.86 21.65 -1.56
CA PRO A 33 46.68 21.18 -0.84
C PRO A 33 46.65 21.64 0.62
N SER A 34 45.46 21.77 1.20
CA SER A 34 45.30 21.90 2.66
C SER A 34 45.54 20.54 3.31
N ASN A 35 46.22 20.58 4.46
CA ASN A 35 46.43 19.46 5.38
C ASN A 35 45.58 19.61 6.66
N GLU A 36 44.67 20.58 6.68
CA GLU A 36 43.68 20.72 7.74
C GLU A 36 42.77 19.49 7.76
N VAL A 37 42.67 18.86 8.93
CA VAL A 37 41.81 17.71 9.17
C VAL A 37 40.63 18.21 10.00
N MET A 38 39.42 17.94 9.52
CA MET A 38 38.19 18.16 10.26
C MET A 38 37.90 16.89 11.08
N LEU A 39 37.63 17.06 12.36
CA LEU A 39 37.27 15.92 13.20
C LEU A 39 35.87 15.43 12.82
N LEU A 40 35.62 14.12 12.91
CA LEU A 40 34.29 13.58 12.62
C LEU A 40 33.22 14.12 13.57
N THR A 41 33.57 14.46 14.80
CA THR A 41 32.69 15.14 15.77
C THR A 41 32.35 16.59 15.38
N GLU A 42 33.19 17.24 14.57
CA GLU A 42 32.90 18.55 13.99
C GLU A 42 32.05 18.40 12.72
N TYR A 43 32.31 17.35 11.94
CA TYR A 43 31.56 17.04 10.72
C TYR A 43 30.13 16.55 11.00
N TYR A 44 29.94 15.74 12.05
CA TYR A 44 28.66 15.29 12.57
C TYR A 44 28.42 15.90 13.95
N PRO A 45 27.94 17.16 14.03
CA PRO A 45 27.73 17.83 15.30
C PRO A 45 26.46 17.28 15.96
N ILE A 46 26.63 16.28 16.82
CA ILE A 46 25.54 15.68 17.61
C ILE A 46 25.86 15.71 19.10
N GLU A 47 24.82 15.70 19.92
CA GLU A 47 24.97 15.52 21.37
C GLU A 47 25.23 14.04 21.71
N ASN A 48 25.77 13.76 22.89
CA ASN A 48 26.07 12.37 23.31
C ASN A 48 24.82 11.48 23.42
N SER A 49 23.65 12.08 23.69
CA SER A 49 22.34 11.41 23.75
C SER A 49 21.71 11.23 22.37
N GLU A 50 22.39 11.63 21.30
CA GLU A 50 21.91 11.51 19.93
C GLU A 50 22.76 10.56 19.10
N VAL A 51 22.18 10.13 17.99
CA VAL A 51 22.83 9.29 17.00
C VAL A 51 22.56 9.86 15.62
N MET A 52 23.62 10.15 14.87
CA MET A 52 23.50 10.59 13.49
C MET A 52 22.95 9.46 12.63
N LEU A 53 21.89 9.73 11.86
CA LEU A 53 21.32 8.75 10.93
C LEU A 53 21.83 9.02 9.51
N ILE A 54 22.40 7.99 8.89
CA ILE A 54 22.81 7.99 7.49
C ILE A 54 21.93 6.97 6.78
N VAL A 55 20.96 7.44 6.01
CA VAL A 55 19.92 6.62 5.39
C VAL A 55 20.27 6.45 3.91
N GLN A 56 20.60 5.21 3.54
CA GLN A 56 21.18 4.78 2.27
C GLN A 56 22.49 5.49 1.89
N ASP A 57 22.40 6.72 1.41
CA ASP A 57 23.49 7.54 0.86
C ASP A 57 23.35 9.02 1.23
N GLU A 58 22.48 9.33 2.19
CA GLU A 58 22.19 10.68 2.66
C GLU A 58 22.33 10.78 4.18
N ILE A 59 22.86 11.93 4.65
CA ILE A 59 22.80 12.30 6.06
C ILE A 59 21.38 12.78 6.33
N TYR A 60 20.64 12.01 7.12
CA TYR A 60 19.23 12.26 7.36
C TYR A 60 19.04 13.46 8.28
N GLN A 61 17.94 14.18 8.09
CA GLN A 61 17.72 15.47 8.77
C GLN A 61 17.42 15.33 10.26
N LYS A 62 16.88 14.18 10.68
CA LYS A 62 16.53 13.89 12.06
C LYS A 62 17.51 12.87 12.65
N ASN A 63 18.03 13.19 13.83
CA ASN A 63 18.90 12.29 14.59
C ASN A 63 18.05 11.26 15.35
N GLY A 64 18.60 10.05 15.53
CA GLY A 64 18.11 9.10 16.51
C GLY A 64 18.50 9.50 17.93
N LYS A 65 17.95 8.80 18.92
CA LYS A 65 18.28 8.96 20.33
C LYS A 65 19.04 7.75 20.85
N MET A 66 20.06 7.99 21.68
CA MET A 66 20.80 6.96 22.40
C MET A 66 20.36 6.96 23.86
N ILE A 67 19.71 5.89 24.32
CA ILE A 67 19.23 5.73 25.70
C ILE A 67 19.62 4.34 26.19
N GLU A 68 20.39 4.27 27.28
CA GLU A 68 20.79 3.00 27.91
C GLU A 68 21.39 2.02 26.88
N ASP A 69 22.32 2.51 26.05
CA ASP A 69 22.99 1.77 24.96
C ASP A 69 22.05 1.26 23.84
N THR A 70 20.78 1.69 23.84
CA THR A 70 19.80 1.37 22.80
C THR A 70 19.56 2.57 21.90
N ILE A 71 19.53 2.33 20.59
CA ILE A 71 19.27 3.35 19.57
C ILE A 71 17.78 3.38 19.25
N TYR A 72 17.21 4.57 19.30
CA TYR A 72 15.81 4.83 19.02
C TYR A 72 15.67 5.74 17.81
N ILE A 73 14.75 5.41 16.90
CA ILE A 73 14.42 6.20 15.72
C ILE A 73 12.97 6.66 15.82
N ASP A 74 12.67 7.86 15.35
CA ASP A 74 11.31 8.37 15.36
C ASP A 74 10.37 7.49 14.53
N TYR A 75 9.15 7.35 15.01
CA TYR A 75 8.13 6.51 14.39
C TYR A 75 7.82 6.89 12.94
N GLU A 76 7.74 8.18 12.63
CA GLU A 76 7.43 8.68 11.28
C GLU A 76 8.47 8.19 10.26
N THR A 77 9.76 8.32 10.58
CA THR A 77 10.84 7.80 9.75
C THR A 77 10.74 6.29 9.53
N VAL A 78 10.35 5.53 10.56
CA VAL A 78 10.14 4.08 10.42
C VAL A 78 9.04 3.79 9.42
N VAL A 79 7.86 4.42 9.56
CA VAL A 79 6.70 4.10 8.70
C VAL A 79 6.83 4.64 7.28
N GLU A 80 7.51 5.77 7.09
CA GLU A 80 7.68 6.38 5.77
C GLU A 80 8.80 5.73 4.95
N LEU A 81 9.90 5.30 5.59
CA LEU A 81 11.07 4.80 4.87
C LEU A 81 11.26 3.30 4.96
N PHE A 82 10.99 2.68 6.11
CA PHE A 82 11.42 1.31 6.37
C PHE A 82 10.28 0.31 6.32
N ASN A 83 9.18 0.61 7.02
CA ASN A 83 8.04 -0.29 7.09
C ASN A 83 6.77 0.41 7.59
N HIS A 84 5.82 0.64 6.68
CA HIS A 84 4.53 1.28 6.94
C HIS A 84 3.53 0.41 7.73
N ARG A 85 3.91 -0.83 8.10
CA ARG A 85 3.05 -1.74 8.88
C ARG A 85 3.18 -1.59 10.39
N PHE A 86 4.15 -0.81 10.86
CA PHE A 86 4.11 -0.34 12.24
C PHE A 86 2.94 0.64 12.37
N TYR A 87 2.05 0.36 13.31
CA TYR A 87 0.85 1.15 13.56
C TYR A 87 0.82 1.61 15.00
N TRP A 88 0.73 2.92 15.20
CA TRP A 88 0.56 3.53 16.51
C TRP A 88 -0.89 3.91 16.77
N ASP A 89 -1.46 3.30 17.81
CA ASP A 89 -2.72 3.70 18.41
C ASP A 89 -2.46 4.80 19.44
N GLU A 90 -2.72 6.05 19.05
CA GLU A 90 -2.55 7.22 19.93
C GLU A 90 -3.58 7.27 21.06
N GLN A 91 -4.73 6.60 20.92
CA GLN A 91 -5.81 6.66 21.90
C GLN A 91 -5.55 5.71 23.07
N GLU A 92 -4.92 4.57 22.79
CA GLU A 92 -4.64 3.52 23.77
C GLU A 92 -3.14 3.37 24.10
N GLU A 93 -2.29 4.16 23.43
CA GLU A 93 -0.83 4.12 23.57
C GLU A 93 -0.24 2.73 23.28
N VAL A 94 -0.66 2.12 22.17
CA VAL A 94 -0.22 0.77 21.76
C VAL A 94 0.42 0.81 20.38
N LEU A 95 1.67 0.34 20.29
CA LEU A 95 2.29 0.01 19.02
C LEU A 95 1.84 -1.39 18.62
N THR A 96 1.30 -1.53 17.40
CA THR A 96 0.99 -2.81 16.78
C THR A 96 1.84 -3.01 15.53
N TYR A 97 2.38 -4.22 15.37
CA TYR A 97 2.99 -4.69 14.14
C TYR A 97 2.43 -6.06 13.77
N THR A 98 2.12 -6.29 12.50
CA THR A 98 1.58 -7.57 12.04
C THR A 98 2.55 -8.24 11.07
N THR A 99 2.94 -9.47 11.40
CA THR A 99 3.59 -10.38 10.44
C THR A 99 2.49 -11.08 9.63
N PRO A 100 2.83 -12.02 8.73
CA PRO A 100 1.83 -12.99 8.29
C PRO A 100 1.19 -13.72 9.48
N THR A 101 1.91 -14.31 10.40
CA THR A 101 1.27 -15.23 11.38
C THR A 101 0.92 -14.59 12.73
N ASP A 102 1.39 -13.38 13.00
CA ASP A 102 1.43 -12.84 14.36
C ASP A 102 1.00 -11.37 14.40
N ILE A 103 0.28 -11.02 15.48
CA ILE A 103 0.02 -9.63 15.88
C ILE A 103 0.91 -9.34 17.08
N ILE A 104 1.81 -8.38 16.94
CA ILE A 104 2.82 -8.04 17.95
C ILE A 104 2.47 -6.68 18.54
N ARG A 105 2.42 -6.57 19.86
CA ARG A 105 2.05 -5.32 20.54
C ARG A 105 2.97 -4.95 21.67
N ALA A 106 3.35 -3.67 21.70
CA ALA A 106 4.20 -3.09 22.73
C ALA A 106 3.62 -1.76 23.23
N GLU A 107 3.84 -1.47 24.51
CA GLU A 107 3.45 -0.22 25.18
C GLU A 107 4.70 0.62 25.51
N PRO A 108 4.57 1.96 25.64
CA PRO A 108 5.66 2.83 26.04
C PRO A 108 6.36 2.40 27.33
N ASP A 109 7.68 2.52 27.33
CA ASP A 109 8.55 2.31 28.50
C ASP A 109 8.48 0.89 29.11
N ARG A 110 7.93 -0.08 28.39
CA ARG A 110 7.90 -1.50 28.77
C ARG A 110 8.83 -2.35 27.91
N VAL A 111 9.50 -3.27 28.58
CA VAL A 111 10.29 -4.34 27.94
C VAL A 111 9.43 -5.55 27.57
N GLU A 112 8.29 -5.72 28.25
CA GLU A 112 7.32 -6.77 27.94
C GLU A 112 6.51 -6.37 26.71
N TYR A 113 6.31 -7.32 25.81
CA TYR A 113 5.45 -7.19 24.64
C TYR A 113 4.69 -8.49 24.40
N THR A 114 3.60 -8.41 23.66
CA THR A 114 2.74 -9.57 23.38
C THR A 114 2.88 -10.00 21.94
N ILE A 115 2.84 -11.31 21.71
CA ILE A 115 2.74 -11.93 20.39
C ILE A 115 1.44 -12.76 20.40
N GLU A 116 0.47 -12.34 19.61
CA GLU A 116 -0.78 -13.06 19.40
C GLU A 116 -0.69 -13.82 18.08
N SER A 117 -0.57 -15.14 18.20
CA SER A 117 -0.53 -16.09 17.08
C SER A 117 -1.77 -17.01 17.13
N ILE A 118 -1.60 -18.34 17.09
CA ILE A 118 -2.63 -19.30 17.55
C ILE A 118 -2.76 -19.24 19.08
N ASP A 119 -1.63 -19.09 19.77
CA ASP A 119 -1.55 -18.86 21.21
C ASP A 119 -1.06 -17.43 21.47
N LYS A 120 -1.60 -16.80 22.52
CA LYS A 120 -1.11 -15.50 23.00
C LYS A 120 0.04 -15.73 23.98
N THR A 121 1.21 -15.23 23.64
CA THR A 121 2.40 -15.26 24.51
C THR A 121 2.84 -13.85 24.89
N ASN A 122 3.46 -13.75 26.07
CA ASN A 122 4.15 -12.55 26.50
C ASN A 122 5.65 -12.85 26.43
N GLU A 123 6.38 -11.95 25.81
CA GLU A 123 7.83 -12.01 25.66
C GLU A 123 8.47 -10.77 26.30
N ASN A 124 9.76 -10.84 26.59
CA ASN A 124 10.52 -9.69 27.08
C ASN A 124 11.66 -9.38 26.12
N ALA A 125 11.77 -8.11 25.72
CA ALA A 125 12.94 -7.57 25.08
C ALA A 125 13.99 -7.15 26.13
N ASP A 126 15.23 -6.93 25.70
CA ASP A 126 16.29 -6.41 26.58
C ASP A 126 16.16 -4.90 26.84
N TYR A 127 15.29 -4.22 26.08
CA TYR A 127 15.08 -2.77 26.08
C TYR A 127 13.59 -2.46 25.84
N PRO A 128 13.09 -1.29 26.28
CA PRO A 128 11.75 -0.87 25.89
C PRO A 128 11.63 -0.69 24.38
N ILE A 129 10.65 -1.33 23.76
CA ILE A 129 10.47 -1.25 22.30
C ILE A 129 10.01 0.16 21.88
N VAL A 130 9.19 0.78 22.72
CA VAL A 130 8.57 2.08 22.50
C VAL A 130 9.02 3.05 23.58
N ARG A 131 9.41 4.26 23.18
CA ARG A 131 9.72 5.37 24.09
C ARG A 131 8.98 6.62 23.66
N MET A 132 8.46 7.36 24.64
CA MET A 132 7.98 8.72 24.46
C MET A 132 9.07 9.70 24.91
N ILE A 133 9.60 10.49 23.97
CA ILE A 133 10.68 11.46 24.24
C ILE A 133 10.18 12.82 23.78
N ASP A 134 10.09 13.79 24.70
CA ASP A 134 9.60 15.13 24.40
C ASP A 134 8.26 15.14 23.64
N THR A 135 7.35 14.22 24.00
CA THR A 135 6.03 13.97 23.37
C THR A 135 6.06 13.34 21.98
N GLU A 136 7.23 13.01 21.44
CA GLU A 136 7.39 12.26 20.20
C GLU A 136 7.58 10.77 20.47
N LEU A 137 7.06 9.94 19.56
CA LEU A 137 7.15 8.49 19.60
C LEU A 137 8.43 8.00 18.93
N TYR A 138 9.20 7.19 19.64
CA TYR A 138 10.40 6.54 19.11
C TYR A 138 10.34 5.03 19.29
N LEU A 139 10.89 4.31 18.31
CA LEU A 139 11.00 2.86 18.26
C LEU A 139 12.45 2.43 18.37
N ALA A 140 12.70 1.37 19.15
CA ALA A 140 14.01 0.75 19.23
C ALA A 140 14.43 0.20 17.85
N LEU A 141 15.58 0.64 17.33
CA LEU A 141 16.06 0.28 15.99
C LEU A 141 16.26 -1.23 15.83
N ASP A 142 16.75 -1.91 16.86
CA ASP A 142 16.93 -3.37 16.83
C ASP A 142 15.61 -4.12 16.73
N PHE A 143 14.50 -3.56 17.25
CA PHE A 143 13.16 -4.11 17.04
C PHE A 143 12.67 -3.84 15.62
N VAL A 144 12.83 -2.60 15.13
CA VAL A 144 12.48 -2.24 13.74
C VAL A 144 13.21 -3.13 12.74
N LYS A 145 14.50 -3.40 12.97
CA LYS A 145 15.34 -4.26 12.14
C LYS A 145 14.85 -5.70 12.05
N GLN A 146 14.26 -6.25 13.11
CA GLN A 146 13.71 -7.62 13.09
C GLN A 146 12.55 -7.77 12.11
N TYR A 147 11.82 -6.68 11.86
CA TYR A 147 10.58 -6.69 11.12
C TYR A 147 10.60 -5.82 9.87
N SER A 148 11.74 -5.24 9.51
CA SER A 148 11.88 -4.37 8.35
C SER A 148 13.02 -4.87 7.48
N ASP A 149 12.89 -4.69 6.18
CA ASP A 149 13.92 -5.12 5.24
C ASP A 149 15.09 -4.12 5.18
N ILE A 150 15.86 -4.07 6.28
CA ILE A 150 16.96 -3.12 6.47
C ILE A 150 18.25 -3.80 6.94
N ASP A 151 19.40 -3.25 6.54
CA ASP A 151 20.71 -3.52 7.13
C ASP A 151 21.17 -2.31 7.96
N VAL A 152 21.76 -2.57 9.12
CA VAL A 152 22.12 -1.56 10.12
C VAL A 152 23.57 -1.74 10.53
N ARG A 153 24.37 -0.68 10.42
CA ARG A 153 25.77 -0.63 10.85
C ARG A 153 25.99 0.56 11.77
N ILE A 154 26.47 0.28 12.98
CA ILE A 154 26.65 1.26 14.06
C ILE A 154 28.15 1.58 14.18
N TYR A 155 28.47 2.86 14.35
CA TYR A 155 29.81 3.33 14.64
C TYR A 155 29.79 4.32 15.81
N GLU A 156 30.85 4.31 16.59
CA GLU A 156 31.07 5.21 17.72
C GLU A 156 32.07 6.31 17.33
N GLU A 157 32.11 7.39 18.12
CA GLU A 157 33.03 8.53 17.97
C GLU A 157 33.01 9.22 16.58
N PRO A 158 31.92 9.95 16.23
CA PRO A 158 30.66 10.12 16.97
C PRO A 158 29.66 9.00 16.68
N ASN A 159 28.64 8.87 17.54
CA ASN A 159 27.56 7.90 17.39
C ASN A 159 26.85 8.10 16.04
N ARG A 160 27.00 7.14 15.13
CA ARG A 160 26.36 7.16 13.82
C ARG A 160 25.83 5.79 13.44
N VAL A 161 24.71 5.78 12.75
CA VAL A 161 24.07 4.58 12.23
C VAL A 161 23.93 4.75 10.72
N ILE A 162 24.36 3.74 9.98
CA ILE A 162 24.08 3.60 8.56
C ILE A 162 22.95 2.61 8.40
N ILE A 163 21.85 3.03 7.77
CA ILE A 163 20.67 2.21 7.49
C ILE A 163 20.57 2.04 5.97
N THR A 164 20.74 0.81 5.49
CA THR A 164 20.50 0.46 4.08
C THR A 164 19.13 -0.19 3.99
N TYR A 165 18.26 0.37 3.14
CA TYR A 165 16.87 -0.09 2.99
C TYR A 165 16.43 -0.18 1.53
N ARG A 166 17.28 0.29 0.61
CA ARG A 166 17.08 0.18 -0.84
C ARG A 166 18.08 -0.82 -1.42
N TRP A 167 17.56 -1.78 -2.17
CA TRP A 167 18.32 -2.86 -2.80
C TRP A 167 18.30 -2.70 -4.32
N GLY A 168 19.22 -3.36 -5.02
CA GLY A 168 19.40 -3.24 -6.46
C GLY A 168 20.76 -2.67 -6.85
N GLU A 169 20.86 -2.09 -8.05
CA GLU A 169 22.14 -1.61 -8.59
C GLU A 169 22.48 -0.20 -8.09
N PHE A 170 23.67 -0.07 -7.50
CA PHE A 170 24.22 1.21 -7.07
C PHE A 170 25.57 1.43 -7.74
N LEU A 171 25.90 2.69 -8.01
CA LEU A 171 27.14 3.06 -8.70
C LEU A 171 28.27 3.22 -7.69
N TYR A 172 29.35 2.45 -7.88
CA TYR A 172 30.55 2.50 -7.05
C TYR A 172 31.77 2.93 -7.86
N THR A 173 32.81 3.32 -7.15
CA THR A 173 34.19 3.42 -7.64
C THR A 173 35.15 2.86 -6.61
N GLU A 174 36.42 2.73 -6.98
CA GLU A 174 37.49 2.25 -6.11
C GLU A 174 38.71 3.15 -6.20
N VAL A 175 39.37 3.38 -5.05
CA VAL A 175 40.56 4.21 -4.93
C VAL A 175 41.76 3.52 -5.60
N THR A 176 42.38 4.17 -6.58
CA THR A 176 43.55 3.65 -7.31
C THR A 176 44.89 4.14 -6.75
N LYS A 177 44.85 5.19 -5.92
CA LYS A 177 46.00 5.74 -5.23
C LYS A 177 45.57 6.46 -3.96
N ASP A 178 46.33 6.24 -2.90
CA ASP A 178 46.12 6.90 -1.61
C ASP A 178 45.87 8.41 -1.77
N THR A 179 44.73 8.85 -1.25
CA THR A 179 44.19 10.20 -1.42
C THR A 179 43.39 10.60 -0.18
N LYS A 180 42.78 11.79 -0.21
CA LYS A 180 41.95 12.32 0.88
C LYS A 180 40.51 12.44 0.40
N LEU A 181 39.57 12.11 1.27
CA LEU A 181 38.18 12.55 1.15
C LEU A 181 38.08 13.95 1.77
N ARG A 182 37.45 14.89 1.08
CA ARG A 182 37.37 16.30 1.51
C ARG A 182 35.93 16.76 1.66
N LEU A 183 35.70 17.73 2.54
CA LEU A 183 34.36 18.28 2.79
C LEU A 183 33.74 18.93 1.54
N GLU A 184 34.54 19.68 0.77
CA GLU A 184 34.14 20.40 -0.44
C GLU A 184 34.98 19.93 -1.65
N PRO A 185 34.52 20.14 -2.90
CA PRO A 185 35.23 19.76 -4.13
C PRO A 185 36.43 20.68 -4.42
N SER A 186 37.40 20.70 -3.50
CA SER A 186 38.57 21.56 -3.52
C SER A 186 39.72 20.96 -2.72
N ILE A 187 40.95 21.03 -3.24
CA ILE A 187 42.16 20.66 -2.46
C ILE A 187 42.41 21.56 -1.27
N LYS A 188 41.71 22.69 -1.16
CA LYS A 188 41.81 23.60 -0.03
C LYS A 188 40.86 23.27 1.10
N SER A 189 39.84 22.48 0.82
CA SER A 189 38.87 22.03 1.80
C SER A 189 39.53 21.16 2.88
N PRO A 190 39.04 21.22 4.13
CA PRO A 190 39.41 20.25 5.16
C PRO A 190 39.27 18.80 4.70
N ILE A 191 40.14 17.95 5.22
CA ILE A 191 40.16 16.51 5.02
C ILE A 191 39.20 15.89 6.04
N LEU A 192 38.27 15.06 5.58
CA LEU A 192 37.37 14.28 6.43
C LEU A 192 38.02 12.95 6.83
N THR A 193 38.60 12.24 5.87
CA THR A 193 39.31 10.98 6.12
C THR A 193 40.34 10.67 5.03
N GLU A 194 41.25 9.76 5.36
CA GLU A 194 42.20 9.15 4.43
C GLU A 194 41.50 8.08 3.61
N LEU A 195 41.83 8.03 2.32
CA LEU A 195 41.35 7.00 1.41
C LEU A 195 42.55 6.19 0.92
N ILE A 196 42.62 4.92 1.31
CA ILE A 196 43.69 4.01 0.88
C ILE A 196 43.31 3.29 -0.41
N THR A 197 44.34 2.90 -1.17
CA THR A 197 44.19 2.14 -2.41
C THR A 197 43.36 0.86 -2.17
N GLY A 198 42.37 0.61 -3.03
CA GLY A 198 41.44 -0.52 -2.94
C GLY A 198 40.15 -0.25 -2.17
N MET A 199 39.99 0.91 -1.51
CA MET A 199 38.72 1.24 -0.86
C MET A 199 37.62 1.46 -1.89
N GLU A 200 36.49 0.77 -1.71
CA GLU A 200 35.25 1.01 -2.44
C GLU A 200 34.53 2.25 -1.91
N LEU A 201 33.96 3.04 -2.81
CA LEU A 201 33.24 4.27 -2.52
C LEU A 201 31.92 4.28 -3.29
N LEU A 202 30.81 4.52 -2.60
CA LEU A 202 29.49 4.68 -3.21
C LEU A 202 29.38 6.09 -3.80
N TYR A 203 28.91 6.23 -5.04
CA TYR A 203 28.55 7.55 -5.55
C TYR A 203 27.29 8.06 -4.87
N VAL A 204 27.32 9.33 -4.47
CA VAL A 204 26.18 10.00 -3.81
C VAL A 204 25.63 11.06 -4.74
N ASN A 205 24.31 11.17 -4.82
CA ASN A 205 23.60 12.18 -5.61
C ASN A 205 24.08 12.23 -7.08
N LEU A 206 23.74 11.19 -7.86
CA LEU A 206 24.16 11.03 -9.25
C LEU A 206 23.73 12.17 -10.19
N GLU A 207 22.76 12.99 -9.79
CA GLU A 207 22.33 14.17 -10.53
C GLU A 207 23.34 15.32 -10.46
N GLU A 208 24.23 15.32 -9.45
CA GLU A 208 25.23 16.36 -9.27
C GLU A 208 26.47 16.08 -10.14
N PRO A 209 26.76 16.91 -11.16
CA PRO A 209 27.90 16.67 -12.03
C PRO A 209 29.22 16.86 -11.27
N PRO A 210 30.32 16.24 -11.73
CA PRO A 210 31.62 16.39 -11.11
C PRO A 210 32.05 17.85 -11.05
N LYS A 211 32.42 18.33 -9.86
CA LYS A 211 32.84 19.72 -9.62
C LYS A 211 34.34 19.78 -9.43
N ASN A 212 35.02 20.64 -10.19
CA ASN A 212 36.47 20.89 -10.05
C ASN A 212 37.37 19.63 -10.10
N GLY A 213 36.95 18.59 -10.81
CA GLY A 213 37.66 17.30 -10.86
C GLY A 213 37.51 16.46 -9.58
N PHE A 214 36.35 16.56 -8.93
CA PHE A 214 35.97 15.77 -7.78
C PHE A 214 34.62 15.10 -8.00
N PHE A 215 34.49 13.89 -7.46
CA PHE A 215 33.24 13.16 -7.32
C PHE A 215 32.76 13.21 -5.87
N LYS A 216 31.45 13.34 -5.68
CA LYS A 216 30.82 13.18 -4.37
C LYS A 216 30.56 11.70 -4.12
N VAL A 217 31.07 11.20 -3.01
CA VAL A 217 31.07 9.77 -2.67
C VAL A 217 30.88 9.56 -1.18
N MET A 218 30.43 8.37 -0.81
CA MET A 218 30.33 7.89 0.57
C MET A 218 31.28 6.72 0.78
N THR A 219 31.99 6.76 1.89
CA THR A 219 32.80 5.63 2.38
C THR A 219 31.92 4.53 2.98
N GLN A 220 32.47 3.32 3.15
CA GLN A 220 31.72 2.22 3.73
C GLN A 220 31.20 2.56 5.14
N ASP A 221 31.92 3.36 5.91
CA ASP A 221 31.55 3.81 7.26
C ASP A 221 30.77 5.14 7.29
N GLY A 222 30.20 5.55 6.15
CA GLY A 222 29.15 6.56 6.07
C GLY A 222 29.63 8.00 5.89
N ILE A 223 30.95 8.23 5.83
CA ILE A 223 31.50 9.58 5.62
C ILE A 223 31.27 9.99 4.17
N ILE A 224 30.45 11.03 3.96
CA ILE A 224 30.15 11.61 2.65
C ILE A 224 31.10 12.78 2.37
N GLY A 225 31.71 12.80 1.20
CA GLY A 225 32.58 13.91 0.82
C GLY A 225 33.03 13.82 -0.63
N TYR A 226 34.11 14.52 -0.94
CA TYR A 226 34.61 14.68 -2.30
C TYR A 226 36.00 14.05 -2.47
N VAL A 227 36.12 13.16 -3.45
CA VAL A 227 37.38 12.52 -3.86
C VAL A 227 37.79 13.01 -5.25
N ARG A 228 39.09 13.15 -5.50
CA ARG A 228 39.58 13.55 -6.84
C ARG A 228 39.39 12.42 -7.85
N ASP A 229 38.82 12.76 -9.00
CA ASP A 229 38.51 11.85 -10.10
C ASP A 229 39.70 10.98 -10.55
N ARG A 230 40.89 11.58 -10.72
CA ARG A 230 42.11 10.92 -11.19
C ARG A 230 42.71 9.90 -10.21
N PHE A 231 42.18 9.80 -8.99
CA PHE A 231 42.63 8.87 -7.95
C PHE A 231 41.62 7.74 -7.69
N VAL A 232 40.59 7.65 -8.51
CA VAL A 232 39.64 6.54 -8.50
C VAL A 232 39.58 5.90 -9.89
N LYS A 233 39.11 4.66 -9.98
CA LYS A 233 38.91 3.97 -11.27
C LYS A 233 37.57 4.37 -11.90
N GLU A 234 37.34 3.88 -13.12
CA GLU A 234 36.04 4.01 -13.78
C GLU A 234 34.93 3.41 -12.92
N SER A 235 33.76 4.05 -12.93
CA SER A 235 32.63 3.62 -12.11
C SER A 235 32.06 2.28 -12.58
N TYR A 236 31.49 1.52 -11.66
CA TYR A 236 30.86 0.23 -11.94
C TYR A 236 29.61 0.05 -11.08
N TYR A 237 28.64 -0.70 -11.59
CA TYR A 237 27.46 -1.06 -10.81
C TYR A 237 27.76 -2.24 -9.89
N LYS A 238 27.27 -2.15 -8.66
CA LYS A 238 27.26 -3.23 -7.67
C LYS A 238 25.83 -3.44 -7.22
N THR A 239 25.37 -4.68 -7.30
CA THR A 239 24.05 -5.05 -6.79
C THR A 239 24.11 -5.24 -5.27
N LEU A 240 23.33 -4.46 -4.54
CA LEU A 240 23.04 -4.70 -3.14
C LEU A 240 21.81 -5.61 -3.05
N THR A 241 21.91 -6.65 -2.25
CA THR A 241 20.81 -7.58 -1.96
C THR A 241 20.48 -7.50 -0.49
N SER A 242 19.19 -7.60 -0.17
CA SER A 242 18.78 -7.72 1.23
C SER A 242 19.48 -8.91 1.89
N PRO A 243 20.00 -8.76 3.13
CA PRO A 243 20.45 -9.87 3.94
C PRO A 243 19.29 -10.60 4.63
N ASN A 244 18.08 -10.04 4.61
CA ASN A 244 16.92 -10.51 5.34
C ASN A 244 15.99 -11.34 4.45
N ASN A 245 15.38 -12.35 5.03
CA ASN A 245 14.30 -13.09 4.38
C ASN A 245 12.98 -12.74 5.08
N MET A 246 12.29 -11.74 4.56
CA MET A 246 11.02 -11.30 5.13
C MET A 246 9.94 -12.39 4.93
N PRO A 247 9.06 -12.62 5.91
CA PRO A 247 8.04 -13.64 5.79
C PRO A 247 7.04 -13.27 4.68
N GLU A 248 6.67 -14.26 3.86
CA GLU A 248 5.72 -14.09 2.77
C GLU A 248 4.28 -14.26 3.27
N TYR A 249 3.37 -13.43 2.76
CA TYR A 249 1.95 -13.60 2.98
C TYR A 249 1.45 -14.76 2.11
N THR A 250 0.88 -15.78 2.75
CA THR A 250 0.23 -16.89 2.06
C THR A 250 -1.21 -16.54 1.71
N THR A 251 -1.76 -17.22 0.71
CA THR A 251 -3.15 -17.04 0.27
C THR A 251 -3.87 -18.37 0.19
N GLN A 252 -5.11 -18.41 0.67
CA GLN A 252 -6.05 -19.52 0.62
C GLN A 252 -6.65 -19.67 -0.80
N LYS A 253 -5.79 -19.88 -1.79
CA LYS A 253 -6.20 -20.03 -3.20
C LYS A 253 -7.08 -21.27 -3.39
N ARG A 254 -8.11 -21.14 -4.23
CA ARG A 254 -8.88 -22.28 -4.73
C ARG A 254 -8.31 -22.77 -6.05
N GLN A 255 -8.50 -24.05 -6.34
CA GLN A 255 -8.05 -24.66 -7.59
C GLN A 255 -8.91 -24.17 -8.76
N GLU A 256 -10.21 -24.03 -8.52
CA GLU A 256 -11.17 -23.50 -9.48
C GLU A 256 -11.28 -21.99 -9.34
N LYS A 257 -11.69 -21.33 -10.44
CA LYS A 257 -12.03 -19.91 -10.41
C LYS A 257 -13.21 -19.67 -9.47
N ILE A 258 -13.22 -18.54 -8.79
CA ILE A 258 -14.32 -18.16 -7.90
C ILE A 258 -15.51 -17.72 -8.75
N ASN A 259 -16.67 -18.32 -8.52
CA ASN A 259 -17.96 -17.89 -9.03
C ASN A 259 -18.85 -17.55 -7.84
N LEU A 260 -18.78 -16.29 -7.43
CA LEU A 260 -19.43 -15.78 -6.23
C LEU A 260 -20.76 -15.10 -6.55
N VAL A 261 -21.76 -15.36 -5.71
CA VAL A 261 -22.99 -14.55 -5.69
C VAL A 261 -23.20 -13.91 -4.33
N PHE A 262 -23.53 -12.63 -4.32
CA PHE A 262 -24.01 -11.99 -3.10
C PHE A 262 -25.46 -12.40 -2.87
N HIS A 263 -25.79 -12.82 -1.65
CA HIS A 263 -27.14 -13.17 -1.25
C HIS A 263 -27.63 -12.20 -0.18
N GLN A 264 -28.57 -11.33 -0.54
CA GLN A 264 -29.15 -10.39 0.42
C GLN A 264 -30.15 -11.13 1.32
N VAL A 265 -29.81 -11.22 2.60
CA VAL A 265 -30.54 -11.95 3.65
C VAL A 265 -31.23 -10.94 4.56
N PHE A 266 -32.53 -11.13 4.80
CA PHE A 266 -33.34 -10.25 5.66
C PHE A 266 -33.75 -10.88 7.00
N GLY A 267 -33.39 -12.14 7.22
CA GLY A 267 -33.71 -12.90 8.42
C GLY A 267 -32.94 -14.22 8.50
N GLN A 268 -33.08 -14.96 9.60
CA GLN A 268 -32.34 -16.21 9.81
C GLN A 268 -32.95 -17.44 9.10
N ASN A 269 -34.18 -17.33 8.58
CA ASN A 269 -34.92 -18.41 7.93
C ASN A 269 -34.84 -18.33 6.40
N GLU A 270 -33.64 -18.16 5.86
CA GLU A 270 -33.39 -17.97 4.42
C GLU A 270 -32.77 -19.20 3.73
N ALA A 271 -32.69 -20.34 4.42
CA ALA A 271 -32.10 -21.58 3.88
C ALA A 271 -32.89 -22.13 2.66
N ASP A 272 -34.22 -22.20 2.77
CA ASP A 272 -35.07 -22.66 1.65
C ASP A 272 -35.02 -21.69 0.45
N ASN A 273 -34.86 -20.39 0.75
CA ASN A 273 -34.71 -19.36 -0.27
C ASN A 273 -33.36 -19.52 -1.01
N LEU A 274 -32.26 -19.76 -0.28
CA LEU A 274 -30.97 -20.09 -0.88
C LEU A 274 -31.08 -21.24 -1.88
N GLU A 275 -31.66 -22.37 -1.48
CA GLU A 275 -31.80 -23.54 -2.36
C GLU A 275 -32.58 -23.21 -3.63
N THR A 276 -33.69 -22.48 -3.48
CA THR A 276 -34.54 -22.08 -4.61
C THR A 276 -33.77 -21.22 -5.59
N LEU A 277 -33.02 -20.24 -5.11
CA LEU A 277 -32.26 -19.32 -5.95
C LEU A 277 -31.06 -20.02 -6.60
N ILE A 278 -30.29 -20.80 -5.84
CA ILE A 278 -29.09 -21.51 -6.36
C ILE A 278 -29.46 -22.55 -7.42
N ASN A 279 -30.61 -23.21 -7.30
CA ASN A 279 -31.08 -24.16 -8.32
C ASN A 279 -31.35 -23.52 -9.69
N ALA A 280 -31.56 -22.20 -9.75
CA ALA A 280 -31.66 -21.43 -10.99
C ALA A 280 -30.30 -20.92 -11.50
N THR A 281 -29.22 -21.25 -10.79
CA THR A 281 -27.84 -20.90 -11.16
C THR A 281 -27.06 -22.09 -11.71
N LYS A 282 -25.82 -21.83 -12.10
CA LYS A 282 -24.96 -22.78 -12.78
C LYS A 282 -23.52 -22.47 -12.38
N GLY A 283 -22.83 -23.47 -11.81
CA GLY A 283 -21.40 -23.39 -11.50
C GLY A 283 -21.03 -22.40 -10.39
N VAL A 284 -21.99 -21.90 -9.63
CA VAL A 284 -21.71 -21.09 -8.43
C VAL A 284 -21.03 -21.98 -7.40
N ASN A 285 -19.90 -21.53 -6.87
CA ASN A 285 -19.14 -22.27 -5.85
C ASN A 285 -18.96 -21.48 -4.55
N VAL A 286 -19.28 -20.18 -4.55
CA VAL A 286 -19.26 -19.33 -3.35
C VAL A 286 -20.55 -18.52 -3.25
N VAL A 287 -21.13 -18.47 -2.05
CA VAL A 287 -22.21 -17.53 -1.72
C VAL A 287 -21.75 -16.59 -0.61
N SER A 288 -22.03 -15.30 -0.76
CA SER A 288 -21.73 -14.28 0.24
C SER A 288 -23.03 -13.68 0.82
N PRO A 289 -23.53 -14.21 1.95
CA PRO A 289 -24.76 -13.70 2.56
C PRO A 289 -24.50 -12.44 3.40
N THR A 290 -25.40 -11.43 3.29
CA THR A 290 -25.37 -10.18 4.08
C THR A 290 -25.75 -10.44 5.55
N TRP A 291 -24.82 -10.99 6.32
CA TRP A 291 -25.12 -11.57 7.63
C TRP A 291 -24.76 -10.70 8.82
N PHE A 292 -23.68 -9.93 8.72
CA PHE A 292 -23.16 -9.17 9.85
C PHE A 292 -23.16 -7.69 9.51
N SER A 293 -23.62 -6.86 10.44
CA SER A 293 -23.52 -5.41 10.34
C SER A 293 -22.90 -4.86 11.61
N ILE A 294 -22.01 -3.87 11.50
CA ILE A 294 -21.48 -3.17 12.67
C ILE A 294 -22.59 -2.33 13.30
N THR A 295 -22.82 -2.49 14.61
CA THR A 295 -23.93 -1.82 15.31
C THR A 295 -23.50 -0.65 16.19
N ASP A 296 -22.24 -0.57 16.59
CA ASP A 296 -21.75 0.48 17.47
C ASP A 296 -20.24 0.75 17.28
N ASN A 297 -19.78 1.87 17.84
CA ASN A 297 -18.36 2.26 17.81
C ASN A 297 -17.47 1.32 18.64
N GLN A 298 -18.03 0.37 19.40
CA GLN A 298 -17.30 -0.55 20.27
C GLN A 298 -16.99 -1.88 19.57
N GLY A 299 -17.24 -2.00 18.26
CA GLY A 299 -16.97 -3.23 17.50
C GLY A 299 -18.00 -4.34 17.76
N THR A 300 -19.22 -4.02 18.19
CA THR A 300 -20.31 -5.00 18.26
C THR A 300 -20.93 -5.21 16.87
N ILE A 301 -21.31 -6.46 16.57
CA ILE A 301 -22.00 -6.83 15.33
C ILE A 301 -23.41 -7.38 15.59
N SER A 302 -24.33 -7.12 14.67
CA SER A 302 -25.56 -7.89 14.53
C SER A 302 -25.28 -9.17 13.74
N SER A 303 -26.18 -10.15 13.82
CA SER A 303 -26.01 -11.42 13.09
C SER A 303 -27.33 -11.99 12.59
N LEU A 304 -27.38 -12.26 11.29
CA LEU A 304 -28.42 -13.07 10.62
C LEU A 304 -27.91 -14.48 10.26
N ALA A 305 -26.72 -14.86 10.73
CA ALA A 305 -26.15 -16.17 10.46
C ALA A 305 -27.02 -17.31 10.99
N SER A 306 -27.06 -18.41 10.23
CA SER A 306 -27.97 -19.54 10.47
C SER A 306 -27.27 -20.86 10.21
N GLN A 307 -27.39 -21.81 11.14
CA GLN A 307 -26.82 -23.15 10.99
C GLN A 307 -27.52 -23.93 9.86
N ASP A 308 -28.84 -23.78 9.74
CA ASP A 308 -29.63 -24.42 8.68
C ASP A 308 -29.20 -23.92 7.29
N TYR A 309 -28.84 -22.64 7.19
CA TYR A 309 -28.29 -22.07 5.95
C TYR A 309 -26.92 -22.68 5.63
N MET A 310 -26.03 -22.83 6.63
CA MET A 310 -24.71 -23.46 6.43
C MET A 310 -24.84 -24.92 6.01
N GLU A 311 -25.75 -25.67 6.62
CA GLU A 311 -26.04 -27.05 6.22
C GLU A 311 -26.54 -27.11 4.77
N LYS A 312 -27.48 -26.22 4.41
CA LYS A 312 -27.99 -26.13 3.04
C LYS A 312 -26.91 -25.76 2.02
N ALA A 313 -26.08 -24.76 2.33
CA ALA A 313 -24.99 -24.33 1.46
C ALA A 313 -24.00 -25.49 1.22
N SER A 314 -23.66 -26.23 2.29
CA SER A 314 -22.78 -27.40 2.19
C SER A 314 -23.39 -28.53 1.36
N GLU A 315 -24.70 -28.80 1.50
CA GLU A 315 -25.42 -29.78 0.65
C GLU A 315 -25.37 -29.40 -0.85
N LEU A 316 -25.39 -28.11 -1.15
CA LEU A 316 -25.29 -27.56 -2.49
C LEU A 316 -23.84 -27.44 -3.00
N GLY A 317 -22.85 -27.80 -2.18
CA GLY A 317 -21.42 -27.71 -2.54
C GLY A 317 -20.87 -26.29 -2.57
N LEU A 318 -21.48 -25.36 -1.84
CA LEU A 318 -21.08 -23.96 -1.77
C LEU A 318 -20.19 -23.69 -0.56
N GLU A 319 -19.19 -22.84 -0.75
CA GLU A 319 -18.56 -22.14 0.36
C GLU A 319 -19.39 -20.93 0.78
N VAL A 320 -19.38 -20.61 2.07
CA VAL A 320 -20.03 -19.43 2.62
C VAL A 320 -19.00 -18.42 3.08
N TRP A 321 -18.91 -17.30 2.35
CA TRP A 321 -18.08 -16.15 2.71
C TRP A 321 -18.96 -15.06 3.30
N ALA A 322 -19.12 -15.07 4.63
CA ALA A 322 -20.12 -14.22 5.28
C ALA A 322 -19.75 -12.73 5.19
N LEU A 323 -20.66 -11.93 4.63
CA LEU A 323 -20.46 -10.51 4.44
C LEU A 323 -20.65 -9.73 5.75
N VAL A 324 -19.76 -8.76 5.97
CA VAL A 324 -19.77 -7.83 7.11
C VAL A 324 -19.84 -6.40 6.58
N ASP A 325 -20.92 -5.68 6.86
CA ASP A 325 -21.12 -4.29 6.42
C ASP A 325 -20.87 -3.23 7.50
N ASP A 326 -20.54 -2.01 7.07
CA ASP A 326 -20.42 -0.80 7.89
C ASP A 326 -21.56 0.21 7.66
N PHE A 327 -22.74 -0.26 7.23
CA PHE A 327 -23.80 0.64 6.71
C PHE A 327 -24.64 1.34 7.77
N ASN A 328 -24.39 1.09 9.06
CA ASN A 328 -25.07 1.82 10.12
C ASN A 328 -24.53 3.27 10.21
N PRO A 329 -25.32 4.29 9.83
CA PRO A 329 -24.84 5.67 9.78
C PRO A 329 -24.58 6.29 11.17
N GLU A 330 -24.99 5.62 12.25
CA GLU A 330 -24.71 6.05 13.62
C GLU A 330 -23.32 5.61 14.10
N VAL A 331 -22.63 4.76 13.34
CA VAL A 331 -21.28 4.28 13.68
C VAL A 331 -20.24 5.22 13.10
N ASP A 332 -19.36 5.71 13.97
CA ASP A 332 -18.16 6.43 13.57
C ASP A 332 -17.02 5.42 13.37
N MET A 333 -16.73 5.12 12.11
CA MET A 333 -15.70 4.15 11.73
C MET A 333 -14.29 4.61 12.10
N LYS A 334 -14.02 5.92 12.19
CA LYS A 334 -12.73 6.43 12.68
C LYS A 334 -12.58 6.10 14.15
N GLU A 335 -13.59 6.44 14.94
CA GLU A 335 -13.64 6.19 16.38
C GLU A 335 -13.61 4.69 16.73
N LEU A 336 -14.20 3.83 15.90
CA LEU A 336 -14.09 2.38 16.05
C LEU A 336 -12.68 1.88 15.73
N LEU A 337 -12.19 2.17 14.51
CA LEU A 337 -11.00 1.52 13.98
C LEU A 337 -9.69 2.07 14.56
N SER A 338 -9.67 3.31 15.06
CA SER A 338 -8.44 3.87 15.62
C SER A 338 -8.01 3.20 16.94
N HIS A 339 -8.95 2.55 17.64
CA HIS A 339 -8.75 1.90 18.94
C HIS A 339 -8.47 0.39 18.82
N THR A 340 -7.37 -0.07 19.39
CA THR A 340 -6.88 -1.45 19.35
C THR A 340 -7.84 -2.40 20.03
N THR A 341 -8.35 -2.04 21.21
CA THR A 341 -9.34 -2.87 21.93
C THR A 341 -10.63 -3.07 21.13
N ARG A 342 -11.03 -2.11 20.30
CA ARG A 342 -12.27 -2.16 19.53
C ARG A 342 -12.09 -2.93 18.23
N ARG A 343 -10.95 -2.78 17.54
CA ARG A 343 -10.55 -3.68 16.44
C ARG A 343 -10.44 -5.13 16.90
N ASP A 344 -9.89 -5.36 18.09
CA ASP A 344 -9.84 -6.69 18.71
C ASP A 344 -11.22 -7.26 19.00
N LYS A 345 -12.12 -6.45 19.57
CA LYS A 345 -13.49 -6.88 19.85
C LYS A 345 -14.24 -7.23 18.55
N LEU A 346 -14.13 -6.40 17.52
CA LEU A 346 -14.74 -6.65 16.22
C LEU A 346 -14.18 -7.91 15.57
N SER A 347 -12.86 -8.01 15.40
CA SER A 347 -12.23 -9.18 14.79
C SER A 347 -12.45 -10.45 15.63
N GLY A 348 -12.48 -10.34 16.96
CA GLY A 348 -12.83 -11.43 17.87
C GLY A 348 -14.25 -11.94 17.65
N ALA A 349 -15.24 -11.05 17.59
CA ALA A 349 -16.63 -11.40 17.33
C ALA A 349 -16.81 -12.10 15.97
N LEU A 350 -16.11 -11.64 14.93
CA LEU A 350 -16.11 -12.29 13.62
C LEU A 350 -15.50 -13.71 13.68
N MET A 351 -14.38 -13.89 14.37
CA MET A 351 -13.76 -15.22 14.53
C MET A 351 -14.57 -16.16 15.42
N GLU A 352 -15.30 -15.64 16.41
CA GLU A 352 -16.27 -16.42 17.18
C GLU A 352 -17.41 -16.91 16.28
N ALA A 353 -17.94 -16.05 15.40
CA ALA A 353 -18.97 -16.42 14.43
C ALA A 353 -18.46 -17.47 13.43
N VAL A 354 -17.24 -17.31 12.91
CA VAL A 354 -16.55 -18.31 12.08
C VAL A 354 -16.56 -19.67 12.77
N LYS A 355 -16.15 -19.73 14.04
CA LYS A 355 -16.08 -21.00 14.79
C LYS A 355 -17.47 -21.57 15.07
N GLN A 356 -18.43 -20.71 15.41
CA GLN A 356 -19.79 -21.11 15.75
C GLN A 356 -20.52 -21.73 14.56
N PHE A 357 -20.45 -21.08 13.40
CA PHE A 357 -21.19 -21.47 12.19
C PHE A 357 -20.34 -22.30 11.21
N LYS A 358 -19.04 -22.46 11.48
CA LYS A 358 -18.06 -23.14 10.61
C LYS A 358 -17.99 -22.49 9.23
N LEU A 359 -17.84 -21.17 9.21
CA LEU A 359 -17.75 -20.40 7.97
C LEU A 359 -16.48 -20.75 7.19
N ASP A 360 -16.56 -20.74 5.86
CA ASP A 360 -15.40 -20.94 4.98
C ASP A 360 -14.61 -19.64 4.77
N GLY A 361 -15.30 -18.50 4.87
CA GLY A 361 -14.71 -17.19 4.70
C GLY A 361 -15.47 -16.04 5.35
N ILE A 362 -14.81 -14.89 5.40
CA ILE A 362 -15.37 -13.58 5.74
C ILE A 362 -15.17 -12.67 4.52
N ASN A 363 -16.20 -11.92 4.16
CA ASN A 363 -16.15 -10.86 3.17
C ASN A 363 -16.38 -9.50 3.86
N ILE A 364 -15.39 -8.60 3.82
CA ILE A 364 -15.48 -7.27 4.42
C ILE A 364 -16.01 -6.28 3.38
N ASP A 365 -17.21 -5.78 3.60
CA ASP A 365 -17.90 -4.81 2.75
C ASP A 365 -18.03 -3.46 3.48
N PHE A 366 -16.88 -2.81 3.69
CA PHE A 366 -16.84 -1.52 4.39
C PHE A 366 -16.77 -0.39 3.37
N GLU A 367 -17.87 0.30 3.12
CA GLU A 367 -18.01 1.29 2.05
C GLU A 367 -17.92 2.74 2.53
N VAL A 368 -18.13 2.98 3.83
CA VAL A 368 -18.23 4.33 4.41
C VAL A 368 -17.00 4.75 5.23
N ILE A 369 -15.83 4.12 4.98
CA ILE A 369 -14.57 4.49 5.62
C ILE A 369 -14.15 5.92 5.22
N PRO A 370 -14.05 6.87 6.17
CA PRO A 370 -13.58 8.21 5.88
C PRO A 370 -12.08 8.23 5.60
N THR A 371 -11.60 9.25 4.87
CA THR A 371 -10.20 9.31 4.40
C THR A 371 -9.18 9.29 5.55
N ASP A 372 -9.51 9.89 6.69
CA ASP A 372 -8.67 9.93 7.88
C ASP A 372 -8.69 8.64 8.73
N ALA A 373 -9.57 7.68 8.40
CA ALA A 373 -9.59 6.33 8.97
C ALA A 373 -8.93 5.27 8.09
N GLY A 374 -8.40 5.64 6.92
CA GLY A 374 -7.83 4.67 5.96
C GLY A 374 -6.72 3.80 6.55
N LYS A 375 -5.75 4.40 7.27
CA LYS A 375 -4.68 3.66 7.95
C LYS A 375 -5.21 2.69 9.02
N ASP A 376 -6.28 3.08 9.71
CA ASP A 376 -6.87 2.31 10.80
C ASP A 376 -7.65 1.11 10.24
N TYR A 377 -8.34 1.31 9.11
CA TYR A 377 -9.01 0.26 8.36
C TYR A 377 -8.04 -0.79 7.83
N VAL A 378 -6.94 -0.36 7.20
CA VAL A 378 -5.89 -1.27 6.73
C VAL A 378 -5.28 -2.04 7.91
N GLN A 379 -5.09 -1.38 9.05
CA GLN A 379 -4.61 -2.07 10.26
C GLN A 379 -5.60 -3.13 10.76
N PHE A 380 -6.90 -2.85 10.77
CA PHE A 380 -7.93 -3.85 11.07
C PHE A 380 -7.86 -5.06 10.13
N LEU A 381 -7.73 -4.83 8.82
CA LEU A 381 -7.58 -5.91 7.85
C LEU A 381 -6.30 -6.73 8.07
N ARG A 382 -5.20 -6.10 8.49
CA ARG A 382 -3.95 -6.83 8.84
C ARG A 382 -4.16 -7.76 10.02
N GLU A 383 -4.77 -7.25 11.10
CA GLU A 383 -5.06 -8.04 12.30
C GLU A 383 -6.05 -9.18 12.00
N LEU A 384 -7.12 -8.91 11.24
CA LEU A 384 -8.09 -9.92 10.83
C LEU A 384 -7.48 -10.96 9.90
N SER A 385 -6.61 -10.56 8.97
CA SER A 385 -5.87 -11.46 8.08
C SER A 385 -5.02 -12.47 8.84
N VAL A 386 -4.30 -12.03 9.88
CA VAL A 386 -3.56 -12.94 10.77
C VAL A 386 -4.50 -13.99 11.37
N LYS A 387 -5.61 -13.54 11.96
CA LYS A 387 -6.59 -14.43 12.61
C LYS A 387 -7.23 -15.41 11.61
N CYS A 388 -7.56 -14.96 10.41
CA CYS A 388 -8.13 -15.80 9.36
C CYS A 388 -7.12 -16.87 8.89
N ARG A 389 -5.88 -16.48 8.57
CA ARG A 389 -4.85 -17.41 8.10
C ARG A 389 -4.47 -18.44 9.15
N ASN A 390 -4.38 -18.05 10.43
CA ASN A 390 -4.13 -18.99 11.54
C ASN A 390 -5.26 -20.01 11.73
N ASN A 391 -6.46 -19.73 11.20
CA ASN A 391 -7.64 -20.60 11.28
C ASN A 391 -8.07 -21.20 9.93
N ASN A 392 -7.25 -21.04 8.88
CA ASN A 392 -7.53 -21.48 7.50
C ASN A 392 -8.82 -20.90 6.89
N ILE A 393 -9.20 -19.68 7.26
CA ILE A 393 -10.39 -18.99 6.78
C ILE A 393 -10.04 -18.07 5.63
N VAL A 394 -10.89 -18.03 4.59
CA VAL A 394 -10.74 -17.07 3.49
C VAL A 394 -11.11 -15.67 3.96
N LEU A 395 -10.25 -14.69 3.69
CA LEU A 395 -10.57 -13.28 3.86
C LEU A 395 -10.68 -12.59 2.50
N SER A 396 -11.84 -12.01 2.23
CA SER A 396 -12.12 -11.20 1.04
C SER A 396 -12.56 -9.79 1.44
N VAL A 397 -12.37 -8.83 0.53
CA VAL A 397 -12.71 -7.42 0.76
C VAL A 397 -13.27 -6.77 -0.50
N ASP A 398 -14.39 -6.08 -0.35
CA ASP A 398 -15.05 -5.34 -1.42
C ASP A 398 -14.41 -3.95 -1.57
N ASN A 399 -14.24 -3.51 -2.82
CA ASN A 399 -13.62 -2.23 -3.15
C ASN A 399 -14.27 -1.56 -4.36
N PHE A 400 -14.17 -0.24 -4.38
CA PHE A 400 -14.55 0.60 -5.51
C PHE A 400 -13.53 0.50 -6.66
N VAL A 401 -13.99 0.78 -7.87
CA VAL A 401 -13.14 0.90 -9.06
C VAL A 401 -12.08 2.01 -8.86
N PRO A 402 -10.77 1.74 -9.05
CA PRO A 402 -9.73 2.77 -8.98
C PRO A 402 -9.93 3.85 -10.06
N PRO A 403 -9.53 5.12 -9.82
CA PRO A 403 -8.58 5.58 -8.80
C PRO A 403 -9.25 6.12 -7.52
N PHE A 404 -10.55 5.91 -7.34
CA PHE A 404 -11.27 6.40 -6.17
C PHE A 404 -10.80 5.71 -4.88
N LYS A 405 -11.08 6.35 -3.73
CA LYS A 405 -10.90 5.78 -2.37
C LYS A 405 -9.48 5.21 -2.12
N LYS A 406 -8.43 5.89 -2.60
CA LYS A 406 -7.02 5.45 -2.43
C LYS A 406 -6.63 5.17 -0.97
N HIS A 407 -7.28 5.81 0.00
CA HIS A 407 -7.04 5.59 1.43
C HIS A 407 -7.42 4.18 1.91
N TYR A 408 -8.09 3.38 1.10
CA TYR A 408 -8.31 1.94 1.36
C TYR A 408 -7.02 1.13 1.19
N ASP A 409 -6.00 1.65 0.48
CA ASP A 409 -4.72 0.99 0.22
C ASP A 409 -4.88 -0.43 -0.35
N ARG A 410 -5.50 -0.51 -1.54
CA ARG A 410 -5.71 -1.79 -2.23
C ARG A 410 -4.42 -2.55 -2.50
N GLU A 411 -3.29 -1.85 -2.66
CA GLU A 411 -2.00 -2.50 -2.85
C GLU A 411 -1.60 -3.31 -1.61
N GLU A 412 -1.76 -2.73 -0.42
CA GLU A 412 -1.56 -3.45 0.83
C GLU A 412 -2.63 -4.53 1.05
N GLN A 413 -3.91 -4.25 0.73
CA GLN A 413 -4.96 -5.27 0.80
C GLN A 413 -4.61 -6.50 -0.07
N GLY A 414 -4.17 -6.29 -1.31
CA GLY A 414 -3.73 -7.36 -2.21
C GLY A 414 -2.55 -8.20 -1.68
N LYS A 415 -1.77 -7.66 -0.74
CA LYS A 415 -0.73 -8.41 -0.03
C LYS A 415 -1.31 -9.25 1.12
N ILE A 416 -2.24 -8.70 1.91
CA ILE A 416 -2.67 -9.27 3.19
C ILE A 416 -3.94 -10.13 3.11
N VAL A 417 -4.86 -9.90 2.17
CA VAL A 417 -6.10 -10.70 2.04
C VAL A 417 -5.97 -11.79 0.98
N ASP A 418 -6.95 -12.69 0.93
CA ASP A 418 -6.99 -13.76 -0.06
C ASP A 418 -7.56 -13.30 -1.40
N TYR A 419 -8.64 -12.52 -1.36
CA TYR A 419 -9.28 -11.97 -2.56
C TYR A 419 -9.67 -10.50 -2.37
N VAL A 420 -9.48 -9.70 -3.42
CA VAL A 420 -10.02 -8.34 -3.53
C VAL A 420 -11.12 -8.38 -4.58
N ILE A 421 -12.33 -8.01 -4.17
CA ILE A 421 -13.50 -7.98 -5.04
C ILE A 421 -13.75 -6.52 -5.45
N ILE A 422 -13.70 -6.23 -6.75
CA ILE A 422 -13.98 -4.88 -7.25
C ILE A 422 -15.44 -4.80 -7.70
N MET A 423 -16.21 -3.93 -7.06
CA MET A 423 -17.60 -3.63 -7.39
C MET A 423 -17.67 -2.79 -8.67
N ALA A 424 -17.62 -3.45 -9.82
CA ALA A 424 -17.68 -2.82 -11.14
C ALA A 424 -19.13 -2.57 -11.57
N TYR A 425 -19.94 -2.03 -10.66
CA TYR A 425 -21.31 -1.58 -10.85
C TYR A 425 -21.58 -0.28 -10.10
N ASP A 426 -22.80 0.27 -10.25
CA ASP A 426 -23.17 1.61 -9.80
C ASP A 426 -22.23 2.71 -10.34
N GLU A 427 -21.77 2.55 -11.60
CA GLU A 427 -21.05 3.59 -12.35
C GLU A 427 -21.85 4.91 -12.36
N TYR A 428 -23.15 4.80 -12.67
CA TYR A 428 -24.15 5.83 -12.45
C TYR A 428 -25.11 5.38 -11.35
N TYR A 429 -24.80 5.73 -10.10
CA TYR A 429 -25.56 5.35 -8.90
C TYR A 429 -26.82 6.22 -8.72
N SER A 430 -27.71 5.86 -7.79
CA SER A 430 -29.02 6.53 -7.62
C SER A 430 -28.99 8.04 -7.34
N GLY A 431 -27.82 8.58 -6.94
CA GLY A 431 -27.60 10.00 -6.67
C GLY A 431 -26.78 10.72 -7.76
N SER A 432 -26.50 10.07 -8.89
CA SER A 432 -25.84 10.70 -10.04
C SER A 432 -26.72 11.80 -10.64
N ALA A 433 -26.07 12.88 -11.10
CA ALA A 433 -26.74 14.01 -11.75
C ALA A 433 -27.22 13.69 -13.18
N ASP A 434 -26.62 12.67 -13.80
CA ASP A 434 -26.91 12.23 -15.16
C ASP A 434 -27.39 10.77 -15.13
N ALA A 435 -28.27 10.41 -16.06
CA ALA A 435 -28.66 9.04 -16.28
C ALA A 435 -27.55 8.30 -17.04
N GLY A 436 -27.34 7.03 -16.71
CA GLY A 436 -26.35 6.21 -17.38
C GLY A 436 -26.44 4.73 -17.04
N PRO A 437 -25.56 3.91 -17.66
CA PRO A 437 -25.50 2.48 -17.41
C PRO A 437 -25.06 2.17 -15.98
N ASN A 438 -25.46 1.00 -15.50
CA ASN A 438 -25.05 0.52 -14.18
C ASN A 438 -23.59 0.03 -14.19
N SER A 439 -23.16 -0.61 -15.27
CA SER A 439 -21.85 -1.23 -15.41
C SER A 439 -21.47 -1.27 -16.89
N SER A 440 -21.00 -0.15 -17.45
CA SER A 440 -20.58 -0.15 -18.86
C SER A 440 -19.34 -1.03 -19.07
N ILE A 441 -19.14 -1.52 -20.29
CA ILE A 441 -17.96 -2.33 -20.62
C ILE A 441 -16.65 -1.56 -20.35
N GLY A 442 -16.61 -0.26 -20.67
CA GLY A 442 -15.44 0.58 -20.41
C GLY A 442 -15.14 0.73 -18.91
N PHE A 443 -16.18 0.79 -18.07
CA PHE A 443 -16.01 0.81 -16.61
C PHE A 443 -15.44 -0.51 -16.08
N VAL A 444 -15.88 -1.65 -16.61
CA VAL A 444 -15.33 -2.98 -16.27
C VAL A 444 -13.88 -3.12 -16.75
N GLU A 445 -13.55 -2.67 -17.96
CA GLU A 445 -12.17 -2.63 -18.47
C GLU A 445 -11.26 -1.78 -17.57
N ASP A 446 -11.76 -0.63 -17.11
CA ASP A 446 -11.03 0.25 -16.19
C ASP A 446 -10.87 -0.38 -14.81
N ALA A 447 -11.88 -1.08 -14.29
CA ALA A 447 -11.82 -1.85 -13.07
C ALA A 447 -10.68 -2.88 -13.12
N VAL A 448 -10.60 -3.67 -14.18
CA VAL A 448 -9.54 -4.67 -14.37
C VAL A 448 -8.18 -4.01 -14.54
N ARG A 449 -8.05 -3.11 -15.52
CA ARG A 449 -6.77 -2.49 -15.91
C ARG A 449 -6.13 -1.70 -14.77
N ASN A 450 -6.92 -0.97 -14.00
CA ASN A 450 -6.37 -0.14 -12.93
C ASN A 450 -6.09 -0.96 -11.67
N THR A 451 -6.93 -1.95 -11.35
CA THR A 451 -6.71 -2.77 -10.15
C THR A 451 -5.50 -3.70 -10.31
N LEU A 452 -5.23 -4.23 -11.51
CA LEU A 452 -4.04 -5.04 -11.78
C LEU A 452 -2.69 -4.30 -11.60
N LYS A 453 -2.71 -2.97 -11.45
CA LYS A 453 -1.50 -2.21 -11.07
C LYS A 453 -1.19 -2.29 -9.58
N GLU A 454 -2.18 -2.68 -8.77
CA GLU A 454 -2.15 -2.64 -7.30
C GLU A 454 -2.32 -4.06 -6.71
N VAL A 455 -3.12 -4.93 -7.34
CA VAL A 455 -3.48 -6.27 -6.85
C VAL A 455 -3.09 -7.36 -7.86
N PRO A 456 -2.49 -8.48 -7.41
CA PRO A 456 -2.22 -9.64 -8.27
C PRO A 456 -3.49 -10.22 -8.92
N GLN A 457 -3.39 -10.63 -10.19
CA GLN A 457 -4.53 -11.15 -10.96
C GLN A 457 -5.22 -12.36 -10.31
N ASP A 458 -4.44 -13.22 -9.66
CA ASP A 458 -4.89 -14.46 -9.01
C ASP A 458 -5.53 -14.23 -7.63
N LYS A 459 -5.69 -12.97 -7.22
CA LYS A 459 -6.50 -12.53 -6.08
C LYS A 459 -7.66 -11.60 -6.47
N LEU A 460 -7.70 -11.15 -7.72
CA LEU A 460 -8.67 -10.16 -8.17
C LEU A 460 -9.95 -10.83 -8.65
N ILE A 461 -11.09 -10.42 -8.10
CA ILE A 461 -12.44 -10.81 -8.53
C ILE A 461 -13.15 -9.54 -8.99
N ILE A 462 -13.86 -9.59 -10.13
CA ILE A 462 -14.69 -8.49 -10.58
C ILE A 462 -16.16 -8.82 -10.29
N ALA A 463 -16.84 -7.92 -9.60
CA ALA A 463 -18.27 -8.03 -9.35
C ALA A 463 -19.08 -7.24 -10.39
N ILE A 464 -20.08 -7.89 -10.99
CA ILE A 464 -20.99 -7.27 -11.97
C ILE A 464 -22.45 -7.29 -11.48
N PRO A 465 -23.33 -6.42 -12.00
CA PRO A 465 -24.70 -6.36 -11.54
C PRO A 465 -25.63 -7.27 -12.36
N PHE A 466 -26.58 -7.89 -11.68
CA PHE A 466 -27.77 -8.55 -12.25
C PHE A 466 -29.01 -7.65 -12.22
N TYR A 467 -28.82 -6.34 -12.08
CA TYR A 467 -29.89 -5.35 -12.13
C TYR A 467 -29.51 -4.19 -13.02
N THR A 468 -30.54 -3.52 -13.52
CA THR A 468 -30.45 -2.25 -14.25
C THR A 468 -31.33 -1.19 -13.58
N ARG A 469 -31.11 0.05 -13.99
CA ARG A 469 -31.76 1.24 -13.44
C ARG A 469 -32.66 1.88 -14.49
N LEU A 470 -33.92 2.08 -14.13
CA LEU A 470 -34.83 2.96 -14.85
C LEU A 470 -34.63 4.39 -14.33
N TRP A 471 -34.17 5.25 -15.22
CA TRP A 471 -34.02 6.68 -14.97
C TRP A 471 -35.26 7.43 -15.42
N LYS A 472 -35.56 8.50 -14.69
CA LYS A 472 -36.58 9.48 -15.05
C LYS A 472 -35.94 10.85 -15.13
N GLU A 473 -36.08 11.48 -16.29
CA GLU A 473 -35.60 12.82 -16.59
C GLU A 473 -36.78 13.76 -16.86
N MET A 474 -36.82 14.86 -16.13
CA MET A 474 -37.83 15.90 -16.27
C MET A 474 -37.36 16.97 -17.28
N PRO A 475 -38.27 17.69 -17.96
CA PRO A 475 -37.90 18.72 -18.94
C PRO A 475 -37.07 19.89 -18.40
N ASP A 476 -37.06 20.09 -17.07
CA ASP A 476 -36.24 21.08 -16.38
C ASP A 476 -34.81 20.59 -16.08
N GLY A 477 -34.48 19.36 -16.48
CA GLY A 477 -33.17 18.74 -16.31
C GLY A 477 -33.03 17.95 -15.02
N ASP A 478 -34.08 17.80 -14.20
CA ASP A 478 -34.03 16.95 -13.01
C ASP A 478 -33.96 15.47 -13.40
N VAL A 479 -32.92 14.78 -12.94
CA VAL A 479 -32.67 13.36 -13.19
C VAL A 479 -32.79 12.62 -11.87
N SER A 480 -33.59 11.55 -11.86
CA SER A 480 -33.78 10.72 -10.68
C SER A 480 -33.91 9.25 -11.06
N ARG A 481 -33.49 8.39 -10.12
CA ARG A 481 -33.77 6.96 -10.20
C ARG A 481 -35.25 6.71 -9.94
N GLU A 482 -35.98 6.22 -10.93
CA GLU A 482 -37.36 5.76 -10.76
C GLU A 482 -37.37 4.43 -10.00
N LYS A 483 -36.67 3.42 -10.51
CA LYS A 483 -36.61 2.08 -9.92
C LYS A 483 -35.47 1.24 -10.50
N ASP A 484 -34.92 0.34 -9.68
CA ASP A 484 -34.01 -0.71 -10.12
C ASP A 484 -34.80 -2.00 -10.43
N TYR A 485 -34.43 -2.67 -11.52
CA TYR A 485 -35.10 -3.87 -12.02
C TYR A 485 -34.08 -5.01 -12.19
N ALA A 486 -34.48 -6.22 -11.78
CA ALA A 486 -33.84 -7.46 -12.21
C ALA A 486 -33.86 -7.59 -13.74
N MET A 487 -32.99 -8.44 -14.29
CA MET A 487 -32.80 -8.57 -15.75
C MET A 487 -34.12 -8.87 -16.49
N THR A 488 -34.89 -9.87 -16.05
CA THR A 488 -36.15 -10.25 -16.72
C THR A 488 -37.24 -9.17 -16.59
N PRO A 489 -37.56 -8.63 -15.39
CA PRO A 489 -38.52 -7.53 -15.27
C PRO A 489 -38.14 -6.25 -16.03
N ALA A 490 -36.84 -5.97 -16.20
CA ALA A 490 -36.39 -4.81 -16.95
C ALA A 490 -36.86 -4.88 -18.41
N ALA A 491 -36.70 -6.03 -19.06
CA ALA A 491 -37.16 -6.25 -20.44
C ALA A 491 -38.68 -6.02 -20.57
N GLN A 492 -39.46 -6.50 -19.60
CA GLN A 492 -40.91 -6.31 -19.57
C GLN A 492 -41.32 -4.83 -19.50
N VAL A 493 -40.59 -4.01 -18.74
CA VAL A 493 -40.88 -2.57 -18.64
C VAL A 493 -40.80 -1.90 -20.01
N LEU A 494 -39.83 -2.27 -20.84
CA LEU A 494 -39.71 -1.70 -22.18
C LEU A 494 -40.81 -2.20 -23.13
N GLU A 495 -41.11 -3.51 -23.08
CA GLU A 495 -42.20 -4.11 -23.86
C GLU A 495 -43.56 -3.47 -23.54
N ASP A 496 -43.86 -3.27 -22.26
CA ASP A 496 -45.11 -2.66 -21.78
C ASP A 496 -45.27 -1.21 -22.24
N ASN A 497 -44.17 -0.51 -22.52
CA ASN A 497 -44.17 0.85 -23.07
C ASN A 497 -43.92 0.88 -24.59
N GLY A 498 -43.91 -0.28 -25.25
CA GLY A 498 -43.84 -0.40 -26.71
C GLY A 498 -42.50 0.03 -27.32
N VAL A 499 -41.40 -0.07 -26.55
CA VAL A 499 -40.05 0.25 -27.02
C VAL A 499 -39.15 -0.98 -26.99
N GLU A 500 -38.28 -1.09 -27.98
CA GLU A 500 -37.27 -2.15 -28.10
C GLU A 500 -35.91 -1.60 -27.72
N ALA A 501 -35.16 -2.32 -26.89
CA ALA A 501 -33.80 -1.94 -26.55
C ALA A 501 -32.83 -2.28 -27.69
N LEU A 502 -31.96 -1.34 -28.03
CA LEU A 502 -30.96 -1.49 -29.08
C LEU A 502 -29.57 -1.57 -28.46
N TRP A 503 -28.71 -2.40 -29.05
CA TRP A 503 -27.34 -2.52 -28.58
C TRP A 503 -26.57 -1.19 -28.75
N ASP A 504 -26.01 -0.70 -27.65
CA ASP A 504 -25.12 0.44 -27.62
C ASP A 504 -23.67 -0.05 -27.52
N GLU A 505 -22.94 0.02 -28.64
CA GLU A 505 -21.53 -0.38 -28.73
C GLU A 505 -20.61 0.48 -27.81
N THR A 506 -21.04 1.68 -27.42
CA THR A 506 -20.27 2.57 -26.54
C THR A 506 -20.24 2.02 -25.11
N TYR A 507 -21.39 1.57 -24.63
CA TYR A 507 -21.54 1.09 -23.25
C TYR A 507 -21.52 -0.43 -23.13
N GLY A 508 -21.60 -1.17 -24.24
CA GLY A 508 -21.67 -2.63 -24.24
C GLY A 508 -22.92 -3.16 -23.56
N SER A 509 -24.05 -2.46 -23.70
CA SER A 509 -25.34 -2.79 -23.08
C SER A 509 -26.50 -2.44 -24.02
N TYR A 510 -27.71 -2.89 -23.70
CA TYR A 510 -28.90 -2.57 -24.50
C TYR A 510 -29.58 -1.31 -23.97
N TYR A 511 -29.70 -0.28 -24.81
CA TYR A 511 -30.28 1.00 -24.45
C TYR A 511 -31.69 1.17 -25.01
N ALA A 512 -32.58 1.75 -24.19
CA ALA A 512 -33.89 2.22 -24.63
C ALA A 512 -34.28 3.50 -23.90
N GLU A 513 -35.11 4.31 -24.58
CA GLU A 513 -35.79 5.44 -23.97
C GLU A 513 -37.24 5.57 -24.45
N TYR A 514 -38.10 6.14 -23.60
CA TYR A 514 -39.49 6.43 -23.93
C TYR A 514 -40.02 7.64 -23.15
N GLU A 515 -40.98 8.36 -23.74
CA GLU A 515 -41.67 9.45 -23.04
C GLU A 515 -42.96 8.95 -22.40
N LYS A 516 -43.18 9.31 -21.13
CA LYS A 516 -44.41 8.99 -20.40
C LYS A 516 -44.68 10.04 -19.34
N ASP A 517 -45.95 10.45 -19.19
CA ASP A 517 -46.40 11.40 -18.17
C ASP A 517 -45.59 12.72 -18.12
N GLY A 518 -45.08 13.16 -19.27
CA GLY A 518 -44.30 14.40 -19.40
C GLY A 518 -42.84 14.29 -18.95
N ALA A 519 -42.34 13.07 -18.72
CA ALA A 519 -40.94 12.77 -18.42
C ALA A 519 -40.34 11.82 -19.46
N LEU A 520 -39.02 11.90 -19.63
CA LEU A 520 -38.24 10.96 -20.42
C LEU A 520 -37.72 9.85 -19.50
N TYR A 521 -37.92 8.61 -19.90
CA TYR A 521 -37.42 7.44 -19.19
C TYR A 521 -36.30 6.79 -19.98
N ARG A 522 -35.20 6.43 -19.31
CA ARG A 522 -34.02 5.79 -19.92
C ARG A 522 -33.59 4.55 -19.16
N MET A 523 -33.12 3.53 -19.88
CA MET A 523 -32.62 2.29 -19.28
C MET A 523 -31.49 1.70 -20.14
N TRP A 524 -30.47 1.15 -19.46
CA TRP A 524 -29.37 0.39 -20.06
C TRP A 524 -29.39 -1.02 -19.48
N GLN A 525 -29.93 -1.98 -20.23
CA GLN A 525 -30.18 -3.35 -19.80
C GLN A 525 -28.95 -4.22 -19.93
N GLU A 526 -28.79 -5.09 -18.93
CA GLU A 526 -27.91 -6.23 -18.98
C GLU A 526 -28.67 -7.43 -19.58
N GLU A 527 -28.03 -8.13 -20.52
CA GLU A 527 -28.52 -9.34 -21.17
C GLU A 527 -27.34 -10.27 -21.48
N GLU A 528 -27.57 -11.43 -22.09
CA GLU A 528 -26.50 -12.42 -22.35
C GLU A 528 -25.30 -11.83 -23.10
N ARG A 529 -25.53 -10.94 -24.08
CA ARG A 529 -24.44 -10.30 -24.85
C ARG A 529 -23.60 -9.36 -23.98
N SER A 530 -24.20 -8.54 -23.11
CA SER A 530 -23.44 -7.61 -22.27
C SER A 530 -22.65 -8.36 -21.19
N ILE A 531 -23.25 -9.40 -20.61
CA ILE A 531 -22.56 -10.30 -19.68
C ILE A 531 -21.40 -11.00 -20.39
N GLU A 532 -21.58 -11.46 -21.64
CA GLU A 532 -20.51 -12.09 -22.40
C GLU A 532 -19.33 -11.14 -22.67
N GLU A 533 -19.57 -9.88 -23.04
CA GLU A 533 -18.47 -8.92 -23.24
C GLU A 533 -17.67 -8.69 -21.95
N LYS A 534 -18.34 -8.59 -20.79
CA LYS A 534 -17.67 -8.45 -19.49
C LYS A 534 -16.89 -9.71 -19.11
N MET A 535 -17.45 -10.90 -19.35
CA MET A 535 -16.77 -12.16 -19.10
C MET A 535 -15.50 -12.32 -19.95
N LYS A 536 -15.47 -11.82 -21.19
CA LYS A 536 -14.24 -11.80 -22.00
C LYS A 536 -13.14 -11.00 -21.33
N VAL A 537 -13.44 -9.80 -20.81
CA VAL A 537 -12.45 -8.96 -20.11
C VAL A 537 -11.89 -9.69 -18.88
N ILE A 538 -12.76 -10.31 -18.08
CA ILE A 538 -12.36 -11.07 -16.89
C ILE A 538 -11.50 -12.28 -17.26
N HIS A 539 -11.89 -13.01 -18.31
CA HIS A 539 -11.20 -14.20 -18.80
C HIS A 539 -9.84 -13.88 -19.42
N GLU A 540 -9.76 -12.87 -20.28
CA GLU A 540 -8.52 -12.45 -20.95
C GLU A 540 -7.47 -11.97 -19.96
N ALA A 541 -7.89 -11.41 -18.82
CA ALA A 541 -7.02 -11.01 -17.73
C ALA A 541 -6.67 -12.14 -16.74
N ASP A 542 -7.17 -13.37 -16.94
CA ASP A 542 -6.93 -14.55 -16.10
C ASP A 542 -7.20 -14.29 -14.60
N LEU A 543 -8.25 -13.52 -14.30
CA LEU A 543 -8.59 -13.10 -12.95
C LEU A 543 -9.01 -14.28 -12.06
N ALA A 544 -8.95 -14.12 -10.74
CA ALA A 544 -9.29 -15.16 -9.77
C ALA A 544 -10.74 -15.65 -9.88
N GLY A 545 -11.63 -14.79 -10.38
CA GLY A 545 -13.04 -15.14 -10.57
C GLY A 545 -13.94 -13.95 -10.90
N ILE A 546 -15.23 -14.21 -10.77
CA ILE A 546 -16.32 -13.25 -10.90
C ILE A 546 -17.20 -13.29 -9.65
N ALA A 547 -17.75 -12.13 -9.29
CA ALA A 547 -18.84 -12.00 -8.35
C ALA A 547 -20.08 -11.38 -9.04
N ALA A 548 -21.27 -11.62 -8.51
CA ALA A 548 -22.48 -11.00 -9.05
C ALA A 548 -23.42 -10.47 -7.97
N TRP A 549 -23.80 -9.19 -8.11
CA TRP A 549 -24.80 -8.53 -7.28
C TRP A 549 -26.14 -8.45 -8.01
N LYS A 550 -27.15 -9.23 -7.64
CA LYS A 550 -27.14 -10.24 -6.58
C LYS A 550 -28.00 -11.43 -6.98
N LEU A 551 -27.83 -12.52 -6.26
CA LEU A 551 -28.58 -13.76 -6.44
C LEU A 551 -30.09 -13.50 -6.46
N GLY A 552 -30.76 -14.05 -7.48
CA GLY A 552 -32.19 -13.92 -7.73
C GLY A 552 -32.61 -12.74 -8.60
N LEU A 553 -31.68 -11.92 -9.09
CA LEU A 553 -31.98 -10.82 -10.05
C LEU A 553 -31.60 -11.16 -11.49
N GLU A 554 -30.82 -12.21 -11.68
CA GLU A 554 -30.36 -12.68 -12.97
C GLU A 554 -31.47 -13.24 -13.85
N LYS A 555 -31.12 -13.41 -15.12
CA LYS A 555 -31.84 -14.25 -16.07
C LYS A 555 -31.09 -15.58 -16.20
N GLU A 556 -31.78 -16.71 -16.04
CA GLU A 556 -31.15 -18.06 -15.98
C GLU A 556 -30.13 -18.34 -17.11
N SER A 557 -30.40 -17.84 -18.32
CA SER A 557 -29.54 -18.02 -19.50
C SER A 557 -28.16 -17.37 -19.39
N VAL A 558 -27.95 -16.37 -18.51
CA VAL A 558 -26.63 -15.73 -18.38
C VAL A 558 -25.60 -16.66 -17.75
N TRP A 559 -26.03 -17.67 -17.00
CA TRP A 559 -25.11 -18.60 -16.38
C TRP A 559 -24.39 -19.51 -17.38
N ASP A 560 -25.03 -19.82 -18.53
CA ASP A 560 -24.36 -20.54 -19.62
C ASP A 560 -23.21 -19.71 -20.20
N ILE A 561 -23.34 -18.39 -20.18
CA ILE A 561 -22.27 -17.46 -20.56
C ILE A 561 -21.19 -17.44 -19.48
N ILE A 562 -21.56 -17.29 -18.20
CA ILE A 562 -20.58 -17.19 -17.11
C ILE A 562 -19.71 -18.45 -17.04
N ILE A 563 -20.32 -19.65 -17.00
CA ILE A 563 -19.56 -20.91 -16.91
C ILE A 563 -18.58 -21.08 -18.08
N LYS A 564 -19.02 -20.74 -19.30
CA LYS A 564 -18.20 -20.86 -20.52
C LYS A 564 -16.82 -20.20 -20.40
N TYR A 565 -16.70 -19.15 -19.58
CA TYR A 565 -15.45 -18.40 -19.37
C TYR A 565 -14.72 -18.76 -18.07
N LEU A 566 -15.33 -19.55 -17.18
CA LEU A 566 -14.71 -20.02 -15.94
C LEU A 566 -14.14 -21.44 -16.04
N GLU A 567 -14.69 -22.28 -16.91
CA GLU A 567 -14.16 -23.61 -17.21
C GLU A 567 -12.92 -23.52 -18.13
N ASN A 568 -11.73 -23.67 -17.57
CA ASN A 568 -10.47 -23.90 -18.29
C ASN A 568 -9.68 -25.06 -17.69
#